data_AF-A0A5J9SPR2-F1
#
_entry.id   AF-A0A5J9SPR2-F1
#
_cell.length_a   1.000
_cell.length_b   1.000
_cell.length_c   1.000
_cell.angle_alpha   90.00
_cell.angle_beta   90.00
_cell.angle_gamma   90.00
#
_symmetry.space_group_name_H-M   'P 1'
#
loop_
_entity.id
_entity.type
_entity.pdbx_description
1 polymer ?
#
loop_
_entity_poly.entity_id
_entity_poly.type
_entity_poly.pdbx_seq_one_letter_code
_entity_poly.pdbx_strand_id
1 'polypeptide(L)'
;MAQSRMSRSSISSMPQMRQLPIIDCPGCRIRLIRLQSRQPDTWGKVFYKCVNHDRDDPESCRFFKTEDDYERYLRRVNRLPCQEPALDHVDPRQFLELKSEVLQLKNKIEQVEGAVAGSKRAFAVDLGCIVAACLGCVFGIIVVLLFKQ
;
A
#
# COMPACT_ATOMS: atom_id res chain seq x y z
N MET A 1 54.59 -1.32 6.00
CA MET A 1 53.74 -2.14 5.12
C MET A 1 52.64 -1.26 4.57
N ALA A 2 52.71 -0.91 3.28
CA ALA A 2 51.80 0.03 2.62
C ALA A 2 50.55 -0.71 2.14
N GLN A 3 49.35 -0.22 2.46
CA GLN A 3 48.08 -0.77 1.97
C GLN A 3 47.40 0.24 1.04
N SER A 4 47.47 -0.11 -0.25
CA SER A 4 46.39 -0.16 -1.24
C SER A 4 45.44 1.03 -1.38
N ARG A 5 45.60 1.74 -2.51
CA ARG A 5 44.62 2.62 -3.15
C ARG A 5 43.27 1.91 -3.29
N MET A 6 42.24 2.41 -2.59
CA MET A 6 40.84 2.09 -2.94
C MET A 6 40.43 2.99 -4.11
N SER A 7 40.41 2.44 -5.30
CA SER A 7 39.73 3.03 -6.45
C SER A 7 38.25 3.10 -6.12
N ARG A 8 37.74 4.29 -5.82
CA ARG A 8 36.30 4.56 -5.83
C ARG A 8 35.85 4.49 -7.28
N SER A 9 35.36 3.33 -7.69
CA SER A 9 34.60 3.18 -8.92
C SER A 9 33.32 3.99 -8.77
N SER A 10 33.31 5.22 -9.28
CA SER A 10 32.09 5.99 -9.47
C SER A 10 31.23 5.22 -10.46
N ILE A 11 30.31 4.41 -9.94
CA ILE A 11 29.25 3.80 -10.74
C ILE A 11 28.44 4.98 -11.25
N SER A 12 28.69 5.34 -12.51
CA SER A 12 27.89 6.29 -13.26
C SER A 12 26.47 5.74 -13.27
N SER A 13 25.59 6.40 -12.51
CA SER A 13 24.15 6.17 -12.53
C SER A 13 23.63 6.56 -13.91
N MET A 14 23.85 5.70 -14.90
CA MET A 14 23.09 5.75 -16.14
C MET A 14 21.61 5.69 -15.75
N PRO A 15 20.76 6.60 -16.26
CA PRO A 15 19.32 6.45 -16.08
C PRO A 15 18.95 5.10 -16.65
N GLN A 16 18.59 4.15 -15.78
CA GLN A 16 18.06 2.85 -16.18
C GLN A 16 16.91 3.14 -17.14
N MET A 17 17.15 2.98 -18.44
CA MET A 17 16.12 3.12 -19.46
C MET A 17 15.03 2.12 -19.09
N ARG A 18 13.90 2.62 -18.59
CA ARG A 18 12.73 1.82 -18.26
C ARG A 18 12.18 1.25 -19.57
N GLN A 19 12.69 0.10 -19.99
CA GLN A 19 12.18 -0.57 -21.18
C GLN A 19 10.77 -1.07 -20.89
N LEU A 20 9.78 -0.51 -21.59
CA LEU A 20 8.40 -0.94 -21.50
C LEU A 20 8.26 -2.36 -22.05
N PRO A 21 7.47 -3.24 -21.42
CA PRO A 21 7.30 -4.60 -21.91
C PRO A 21 6.64 -4.61 -23.29
N ILE A 22 7.12 -5.49 -24.16
CA ILE A 22 6.55 -5.70 -25.49
C ILE A 22 5.52 -6.82 -25.38
N ILE A 23 4.24 -6.47 -25.56
CA ILE A 23 3.12 -7.43 -25.54
C ILE A 23 2.67 -7.79 -26.96
N ASP A 24 1.69 -8.71 -27.06
CA ASP A 24 1.04 -9.02 -28.33
C ASP A 24 0.00 -7.96 -28.72
N CYS A 25 -0.11 -7.72 -30.02
CA CYS A 25 -1.10 -6.83 -30.59
C CYS A 25 -2.52 -7.31 -30.23
N PRO A 26 -3.41 -6.44 -29.72
CA PRO A 26 -4.78 -6.84 -29.36
C PRO A 26 -5.61 -7.30 -30.56
N GLY A 27 -5.33 -6.79 -31.76
CA GLY A 27 -6.02 -7.17 -32.99
C GLY A 27 -5.42 -8.41 -33.65
N CYS A 28 -4.14 -8.36 -33.99
CA CYS A 28 -3.49 -9.42 -34.77
C CYS A 28 -2.92 -10.57 -33.94
N ARG A 29 -2.83 -10.43 -32.61
CA ARG A 29 -2.25 -11.43 -31.69
C ARG A 29 -0.80 -11.83 -32.00
N ILE A 30 -0.09 -10.95 -32.70
CA ILE A 30 1.35 -11.07 -32.97
C ILE A 30 2.13 -10.09 -32.10
N ARG A 31 3.36 -10.45 -31.74
CA ARG A 31 4.23 -9.64 -30.90
C ARG A 31 4.50 -8.26 -31.51
N LEU A 32 4.29 -7.22 -30.73
CA LEU A 32 4.60 -5.84 -31.15
C LEU A 32 6.11 -5.65 -31.34
N ILE A 33 6.49 -4.60 -32.05
CA ILE A 33 7.89 -4.21 -32.24
C ILE A 33 8.16 -2.81 -31.71
N ARG A 34 9.34 -2.62 -31.13
CA ARG A 34 9.86 -1.31 -30.70
C ARG A 34 10.78 -0.77 -31.79
N LEU A 35 10.50 0.44 -32.25
CA LEU A 35 11.28 1.14 -33.27
C LEU A 35 11.81 2.45 -32.70
N GLN A 36 13.04 2.79 -33.06
CA GLN A 36 13.61 4.10 -32.78
C GLN A 36 13.78 4.85 -34.09
N SER A 37 13.23 6.07 -34.16
CA SER A 37 13.32 6.88 -35.37
C SER A 37 14.74 7.34 -35.64
N ARG A 38 15.13 7.22 -36.92
CA ARG A 38 16.39 7.72 -37.49
C ARG A 38 16.16 8.95 -38.38
N GLN A 39 14.96 9.54 -38.35
CA GLN A 39 14.69 10.75 -39.12
C GLN A 39 15.24 11.97 -38.36
N PRO A 40 15.80 12.98 -39.04
CA PRO A 40 16.40 14.14 -38.37
C PRO A 40 15.47 14.84 -37.38
N ASP A 41 14.20 15.03 -37.76
CA ASP A 41 13.21 15.77 -36.96
C ASP A 41 12.66 14.98 -35.77
N THR A 42 12.79 13.65 -35.80
CA THR A 42 12.28 12.76 -34.76
C THR A 42 13.35 11.83 -34.20
N TRP A 43 14.62 12.20 -34.34
CA TRP A 43 15.75 11.35 -34.02
C TRP A 43 15.68 10.87 -32.58
N GLY A 44 15.80 9.56 -32.38
CA GLY A 44 15.79 8.95 -31.06
C GLY A 44 14.40 8.71 -30.46
N LYS A 45 13.31 9.23 -31.05
CA LYS A 45 11.95 8.96 -30.58
C LYS A 45 11.59 7.49 -30.77
N VAL A 46 10.91 6.92 -29.77
CA VAL A 46 10.56 5.51 -29.70
C VAL A 46 9.09 5.31 -30.02
N PHE A 47 8.80 4.28 -30.81
CA PHE A 47 7.46 3.90 -31.24
C PHE A 47 7.26 2.40 -31.06
N TYR A 48 6.03 2.01 -30.74
CA TYR A 48 5.59 0.63 -30.64
C TYR A 48 4.51 0.39 -31.69
N LYS A 49 4.74 -0.56 -32.60
CA LYS A 49 3.79 -0.88 -33.67
C LYS A 49 3.56 -2.37 -33.86
N CYS A 50 2.43 -2.72 -34.46
CA CYS A 50 2.20 -4.06 -34.99
C CYS A 50 3.06 -4.26 -36.25
N VAL A 51 3.51 -5.50 -36.49
CA VAL A 51 4.24 -5.85 -37.72
C VAL A 51 3.34 -5.68 -38.94
N ASN A 52 2.05 -6.04 -38.81
CA ASN A 52 1.04 -5.87 -39.86
C ASN A 52 0.51 -4.42 -39.96
N HIS A 53 1.17 -3.45 -39.33
CA HIS A 53 0.81 -2.04 -39.50
C HIS A 53 1.55 -1.45 -40.70
N ASP A 54 0.75 -1.02 -41.67
CA ASP A 54 1.15 -0.20 -42.80
C ASP A 54 0.46 1.18 -42.69
N ARG A 55 1.12 2.24 -43.14
CA ARG A 55 0.56 3.60 -43.11
C ARG A 55 -0.34 3.87 -44.30
N ASP A 56 -0.07 3.24 -45.43
CA ASP A 56 -0.73 3.53 -46.71
C ASP A 56 -1.87 2.56 -47.01
N ASP A 57 -1.98 1.47 -46.25
CA ASP A 57 -3.07 0.49 -46.36
C ASP A 57 -4.09 0.64 -45.21
N PRO A 58 -5.35 1.03 -45.51
CA PRO A 58 -6.40 1.21 -44.50
C PRO A 58 -6.93 -0.11 -43.91
N GLU A 59 -6.70 -1.24 -44.57
CA GLU A 59 -7.07 -2.59 -44.10
C GLU A 59 -6.02 -3.16 -43.12
N SER A 60 -4.83 -2.57 -43.11
CA SER A 60 -3.74 -2.97 -42.22
C SER A 60 -4.04 -2.69 -40.74
N CYS A 61 -3.27 -3.34 -39.86
CA CYS A 61 -3.44 -3.18 -38.43
C CYS A 61 -3.14 -1.74 -38.00
N ARG A 62 -4.05 -1.09 -37.26
CA ARG A 62 -3.88 0.31 -36.82
C ARG A 62 -3.09 0.48 -35.52
N PHE A 63 -2.48 -0.58 -35.00
CA PHE A 63 -1.73 -0.48 -33.76
C PHE A 63 -0.37 0.19 -34.00
N PHE A 64 -0.31 1.48 -33.69
CA PHE A 64 0.88 2.31 -33.68
C PHE A 64 0.79 3.31 -32.52
N LYS A 65 1.81 3.37 -31.67
CA LYS A 65 1.85 4.24 -30.49
C LYS A 65 3.24 4.84 -30.28
N THR A 66 3.30 6.07 -29.80
CA THR A 66 4.52 6.63 -29.21
C THR A 66 4.85 5.91 -27.89
N GLU A 67 6.04 6.11 -27.35
CA GLU A 67 6.42 5.54 -26.05
C GLU A 67 5.44 5.92 -24.92
N ASP A 68 5.08 7.19 -24.80
CA ASP A 68 4.14 7.68 -23.78
C ASP A 68 2.74 7.07 -23.97
N ASP A 69 2.26 6.99 -25.20
CA ASP A 69 0.95 6.40 -25.51
C ASP A 69 0.93 4.90 -25.27
N TYR A 70 2.05 4.23 -25.53
CA TYR A 70 2.21 2.81 -25.27
C TYR A 70 2.25 2.53 -23.77
N GLU A 71 2.96 3.34 -22.97
CA GLU A 71 2.94 3.24 -21.51
C GLU A 71 1.51 3.45 -20.96
N ARG A 72 0.82 4.50 -21.42
CA ARG A 72 -0.58 4.76 -21.03
C ARG A 72 -1.50 3.61 -21.40
N TYR A 73 -1.27 2.98 -22.56
CA TYR A 73 -2.00 1.79 -22.97
C TYR A 73 -1.70 0.60 -22.05
N LEU A 74 -0.44 0.32 -21.73
CA LEU A 74 -0.04 -0.76 -20.82
C LEU A 74 -0.63 -0.60 -19.42
N ARG A 75 -0.69 0.64 -18.89
CA ARG A 75 -1.40 0.93 -17.64
C ARG A 75 -2.88 0.55 -17.72
N ARG A 76 -3.56 0.94 -18.81
CA ARG A 76 -4.98 0.64 -19.03
C ARG A 76 -5.28 -0.86 -19.06
N VAL A 77 -4.39 -1.64 -19.68
CA VAL A 77 -4.57 -3.10 -19.77
C VAL A 77 -3.91 -3.88 -18.63
N ASN A 78 -3.41 -3.17 -17.59
CA ASN A 78 -2.70 -3.74 -16.45
C ASN A 78 -1.56 -4.70 -16.87
N ARG A 79 -0.83 -4.33 -17.93
CA ARG A 79 0.36 -5.04 -18.44
C ARG A 79 1.64 -4.25 -18.23
N LEU A 80 1.56 -3.07 -17.63
CA LEU A 80 2.75 -2.38 -17.17
C LEU A 80 3.26 -3.15 -15.94
N PRO A 81 4.53 -3.56 -15.88
CA PRO A 81 5.06 -4.17 -14.67
C PRO A 81 4.89 -3.14 -13.57
N CYS A 82 4.40 -3.56 -12.40
CA CYS A 82 4.73 -2.81 -11.20
C CYS A 82 6.24 -2.69 -11.22
N GLN A 83 6.75 -1.47 -11.33
CA GLN A 83 8.16 -1.24 -11.10
C GLN A 83 8.33 -1.55 -9.62
N GLU A 84 8.53 -2.83 -9.29
CA GLU A 84 9.03 -3.20 -7.99
C GLU A 84 10.27 -2.35 -7.84
N PRO A 85 10.30 -1.38 -6.89
CA PRO A 85 11.55 -0.71 -6.59
C PRO A 85 12.52 -1.86 -6.35
N ALA A 86 13.66 -1.86 -7.07
CA ALA A 86 14.64 -2.93 -6.98
C ALA A 86 14.78 -3.33 -5.51
N LEU A 87 14.24 -4.50 -5.15
CA LEU A 87 14.19 -4.98 -3.78
C LEU A 87 15.59 -5.50 -3.41
N ASP A 88 16.57 -4.62 -3.49
CA ASP A 88 17.77 -4.71 -2.70
C ASP A 88 17.57 -3.72 -1.56
N HIS A 89 17.36 -4.27 -0.36
CA HIS A 89 17.12 -3.61 0.93
C HIS A 89 15.70 -3.08 1.21
N VAL A 90 14.79 -3.98 1.57
CA VAL A 90 14.09 -3.75 2.84
C VAL A 90 15.14 -4.00 3.92
N ASP A 91 15.65 -2.95 4.56
CA ASP A 91 16.61 -3.10 5.65
C ASP A 91 15.95 -3.95 6.76
N PRO A 92 16.50 -5.13 7.10
CA PRO A 92 15.93 -5.97 8.14
C PRO A 92 15.76 -5.24 9.48
N ARG A 93 16.55 -4.18 9.73
CA ARG A 93 16.40 -3.34 10.91
C ARG A 93 15.10 -2.55 10.89
N GLN A 94 14.68 -1.98 9.76
CA GLN A 94 13.42 -1.26 9.66
C GLN A 94 12.23 -2.18 9.92
N PHE A 95 12.29 -3.42 9.43
CA PHE A 95 11.26 -4.41 9.69
C PHE A 95 11.22 -4.85 11.17
N LEU A 96 12.38 -5.02 11.80
CA LEU A 96 12.48 -5.33 13.24
C LEU A 96 11.99 -4.17 14.12
N GLU A 97 12.30 -2.94 13.74
CA GLU A 97 11.86 -1.72 14.43
C GLU A 97 10.34 -1.58 14.35
N LEU A 98 9.77 -1.69 13.14
CA LEU A 98 8.31 -1.69 12.95
C LEU A 98 7.62 -2.82 13.70
N LYS A 99 8.19 -4.03 13.72
CA LYS A 99 7.65 -5.15 14.50
C LYS A 99 7.64 -4.84 15.99
N SER A 100 8.67 -4.17 16.50
CA SER A 100 8.74 -3.77 17.90
C SER A 100 7.71 -2.68 18.23
N GLU A 101 7.50 -1.73 17.33
CA GLU A 101 6.46 -0.70 17.47
C GLU A 101 5.05 -1.31 17.48
N VAL A 102 4.78 -2.25 16.57
CA VAL A 102 3.48 -2.96 16.53
C VAL A 102 3.24 -3.75 17.82
N LEU A 103 4.29 -4.41 18.36
CA LEU A 103 4.18 -5.13 19.63
C LEU A 103 3.94 -4.18 20.81
N GLN A 104 4.63 -3.03 20.86
CA GLN A 104 4.39 -2.03 21.88
C GLN A 104 2.97 -1.44 21.79
N LEU A 105 2.49 -1.17 20.57
CA LEU A 105 1.17 -0.63 20.35
C LEU A 105 0.09 -1.63 20.78
N LYS A 106 0.27 -2.92 20.46
CA LYS A 106 -0.63 -3.99 20.89
C LYS A 106 -0.73 -4.08 22.42
N ASN A 107 0.41 -4.04 23.12
CA ASN A 107 0.42 -4.08 24.59
C ASN A 107 -0.27 -2.85 25.21
N LYS A 108 -0.08 -1.66 24.62
CA LYS A 108 -0.80 -0.44 25.05
C LYS A 108 -2.31 -0.56 24.85
N ILE A 109 -2.77 -1.17 23.75
CA ILE A 109 -4.20 -1.41 23.50
C ILE A 109 -4.77 -2.35 24.57
N GLU A 110 -4.09 -3.47 24.85
CA GLU A 110 -4.52 -4.44 25.87
C GLU A 110 -4.58 -3.80 27.28
N GLN A 111 -3.63 -2.91 27.61
CA GLN A 111 -3.64 -2.17 28.88
C GLN A 111 -4.83 -1.21 28.99
N VAL A 112 -5.14 -0.47 27.91
CA VAL A 112 -6.29 0.44 27.88
C VAL A 112 -7.60 -0.34 27.97
N GLU A 113 -7.73 -1.45 27.24
CA GLU A 113 -8.90 -2.33 27.34
C GLU A 113 -9.09 -2.89 28.76
N GLY A 114 -8.00 -3.28 29.42
CA GLY A 114 -8.01 -3.71 30.83
C GLY A 114 -8.46 -2.59 31.79
N ALA A 115 -7.95 -1.37 31.61
CA ALA A 115 -8.33 -0.21 32.41
C ALA A 115 -9.82 0.17 32.23
N VAL A 116 -10.31 0.12 30.99
CA VAL A 116 -11.73 0.36 30.67
C VAL A 116 -12.61 -0.75 31.25
N ALA A 117 -12.19 -2.01 31.19
CA ALA A 117 -12.92 -3.14 31.79
C ALA A 117 -12.94 -3.06 33.33
N GLY A 118 -11.84 -2.63 33.96
CA GLY A 118 -11.77 -2.38 35.40
C GLY A 118 -12.70 -1.25 35.85
N SER A 119 -12.75 -0.14 35.09
CA SER A 119 -13.65 0.98 35.38
C SER A 119 -15.13 0.58 35.31
N LYS A 120 -15.52 -0.26 34.34
CA LYS A 120 -16.90 -0.76 34.23
C LYS A 120 -17.34 -1.60 35.45
N ARG A 121 -16.40 -2.33 36.07
CA ARG A 121 -16.70 -3.15 37.27
C ARG A 121 -16.82 -2.31 38.55
N ALA A 122 -16.04 -1.24 38.68
CA ALA A 122 -16.14 -0.34 39.83
C ALA A 122 -17.50 0.39 39.89
N PHE A 123 -18.07 0.77 38.75
CA PHE A 123 -19.39 1.43 38.70
C PHE A 123 -20.57 0.49 39.00
N ALA A 124 -20.46 -0.80 38.69
CA ALA A 124 -21.56 -1.75 38.89
C ALA A 124 -21.82 -2.08 40.39
N VAL A 125 -20.79 -1.96 41.23
CA VAL A 125 -20.90 -2.25 42.67
C VAL A 125 -21.59 -1.10 43.42
N ASP A 126 -21.49 0.14 42.94
CA ASP A 126 -22.07 1.30 43.61
C ASP A 126 -23.60 1.37 43.48
N LEU A 127 -24.15 1.10 42.29
CA LEU A 127 -25.58 1.26 42.04
C LEU A 127 -26.45 0.26 42.80
N GLY A 128 -25.99 -1.00 42.95
CA GLY A 128 -26.72 -2.04 43.69
C GLY A 128 -26.78 -1.76 45.20
N CYS A 129 -25.66 -1.32 45.78
CA CYS A 129 -25.58 -0.96 47.20
C CYS A 129 -26.45 0.25 47.55
N ILE A 130 -26.47 1.27 46.68
CA ILE A 130 -27.29 2.47 46.89
C ILE A 130 -28.79 2.11 46.87
N VAL A 131 -29.25 1.31 45.90
CA VAL A 131 -30.66 0.90 45.83
C VAL A 131 -31.07 0.06 47.03
N ALA A 132 -30.22 -0.88 47.48
CA ALA A 132 -30.49 -1.70 48.66
C ALA A 132 -30.59 -0.85 49.95
N ALA A 133 -29.69 0.12 50.13
CA ALA A 133 -29.73 1.04 51.26
C ALA A 133 -30.99 1.91 51.24
N CYS A 134 -31.36 2.48 50.08
CA CYS A 134 -32.56 3.30 49.93
C CYS A 134 -33.84 2.51 50.24
N LEU A 135 -33.97 1.29 49.69
CA LEU A 135 -35.13 0.44 49.94
C LEU A 135 -35.21 0.03 51.42
N GLY A 136 -34.09 -0.32 52.05
CA GLY A 136 -34.03 -0.64 53.47
C GLY A 136 -34.45 0.52 54.37
N CYS A 137 -33.97 1.73 54.08
CA CYS A 137 -34.34 2.94 54.82
C CYS A 137 -35.84 3.24 54.70
N VAL A 138 -36.41 3.17 53.49
CA VAL A 138 -37.83 3.41 53.26
C VAL A 138 -38.69 2.36 53.95
N PHE A 139 -38.31 1.08 53.87
CA PHE A 139 -39.03 0.00 54.53
C PHE A 139 -39.01 0.16 56.05
N GLY A 140 -37.87 0.53 56.64
CA GLY A 140 -37.76 0.80 58.06
C GLY A 140 -38.67 1.94 58.52
N ILE A 141 -38.72 3.03 57.77
CA ILE A 141 -39.61 4.17 58.06
C ILE A 141 -41.08 3.73 58.01
N ILE A 142 -41.48 2.97 56.98
CA ILE A 142 -42.86 2.48 56.84
C ILE A 142 -43.25 1.57 58.01
N VAL A 143 -42.39 0.63 58.41
CA VAL A 143 -42.67 -0.28 59.54
C VAL A 143 -42.80 0.51 60.85
N VAL A 144 -41.94 1.50 61.10
CA VAL A 144 -42.05 2.37 62.29
C VAL A 144 -43.36 3.16 62.28
N LEU A 145 -43.81 3.65 61.13
CA LEU A 145 -45.08 4.36 61.01
C LEU A 145 -46.29 3.44 61.21
N LEU A 146 -46.22 2.20 60.74
CA LEU A 146 -47.29 1.20 60.91
C LEU A 146 -47.43 0.70 62.36
N PHE A 147 -46.32 0.61 63.10
CA PHE A 147 -46.33 0.20 64.52
C PHE A 147 -46.66 1.34 65.49
N LYS A 148 -46.74 2.59 65.01
CA LYS A 148 -47.04 3.77 65.83
C LYS A 148 -48.48 4.27 65.68
N GLN A 149 -49.33 3.55 64.94
CA GLN A 149 -50.80 3.65 65.01
C GLN A 149 -51.34 2.64 66.01
#